data_AF-A0A2R7Y5Z0-F1
#
_entry.id   AF-A0A2R7Y5Z0-F1
#
_cell.length_a   1.000
_cell.length_b   1.000
_cell.length_c   1.000
_cell.angle_alpha   90.00
_cell.angle_beta   90.00
_cell.angle_gamma   90.00
#
_symmetry.space_group_name_H-M   'P 1'
#
loop_
_entity.id
_entity.type
_entity.pdbx_description
1 polymer ?
#
loop_
_entity_poly.entity_id
_entity_poly.type
_entity_poly.pdbx_seq_one_letter_code
_entity_poly.pdbx_strand_id
1 'polypeptide(L)'
;MTKTRKSRPRAIDAEKSGVEAKLQEVLRELQQKTRLGYELEKVVWLPGRKVLNPEGRPLAAEVKGNTVFVYDEHDPVFTLKHEFFEFLLNQDKMPLLDLLARLLAQIVYEQYKRSERLADVLAKHF
;
A
#
# COMPACT_ATOMS: atom_id res chain seq x y z
N MET A 1 -18.17 45.56 -10.37
CA MET A 1 -18.69 44.36 -9.68
C MET A 1 -17.85 43.15 -10.09
N THR A 2 -16.88 42.75 -9.28
CA THR A 2 -16.09 41.53 -9.53
C THR A 2 -15.99 40.74 -8.24
N LYS A 3 -16.39 39.48 -8.33
CA LYS A 3 -16.79 38.58 -7.25
C LYS A 3 -15.63 38.26 -6.31
N THR A 4 -15.91 38.36 -5.02
CA THR A 4 -15.05 37.99 -3.88
C THR A 4 -14.63 36.53 -3.98
N ARG A 5 -13.32 36.28 -4.00
CA ARG A 5 -12.70 34.95 -3.93
C ARG A 5 -12.99 34.37 -2.54
N LYS A 6 -13.86 33.35 -2.45
CA LYS A 6 -14.20 32.67 -1.19
C LYS A 6 -12.96 32.01 -0.59
N SER A 7 -12.47 32.54 0.52
CA SER A 7 -11.50 31.91 1.42
C SER A 7 -12.17 30.73 2.16
N ARG A 8 -11.90 29.49 1.73
CA ARG A 8 -12.24 28.27 2.49
C ARG A 8 -11.09 27.24 2.49
N PRO A 9 -10.04 27.38 3.33
CA PRO A 9 -9.13 26.26 3.58
C PRO A 9 -9.17 25.72 5.03
N ARG A 10 -9.17 26.58 6.06
CA ARG A 10 -8.84 26.18 7.44
C ARG A 10 -9.76 25.14 8.11
N ALA A 11 -11.07 25.19 7.86
CA ALA A 11 -12.01 24.31 8.55
C ALA A 11 -11.92 22.85 8.06
N ILE A 12 -11.67 22.67 6.75
CA ILE A 12 -11.58 21.35 6.11
C ILE A 12 -10.28 20.64 6.53
N ASP A 13 -9.19 21.40 6.64
CA ASP A 13 -7.89 20.85 7.08
C ASP A 13 -7.92 20.44 8.56
N ALA A 14 -8.62 21.20 9.40
CA ALA A 14 -8.79 20.87 10.82
C ALA A 14 -9.64 19.59 11.01
N GLU A 15 -10.75 19.47 10.28
CA GLU A 15 -11.62 18.29 10.29
C GLU A 15 -10.91 17.03 9.80
N LYS A 16 -10.12 17.14 8.72
CA LYS A 16 -9.24 16.07 8.24
C LYS A 16 -8.25 15.62 9.31
N SER A 17 -7.62 16.55 10.02
CA SER A 17 -6.67 16.20 11.08
C SER A 17 -7.34 15.49 12.27
N GLY A 18 -8.61 15.82 12.56
CA GLY A 18 -9.38 15.19 13.63
C GLY A 18 -9.73 13.73 13.33
N VAL A 19 -10.18 13.44 12.11
CA VAL A 19 -10.46 12.06 11.67
C VAL A 19 -9.18 11.24 11.61
N GLU A 20 -8.11 11.79 11.04
CA GLU A 20 -6.81 11.12 10.99
C GLU A 20 -6.29 10.77 12.39
N ALA A 21 -6.36 11.71 13.34
CA ALA A 21 -5.94 11.46 14.72
C ALA A 21 -6.76 10.34 15.38
N LYS A 22 -8.08 10.31 15.15
CA LYS A 22 -8.95 9.24 15.65
C LYS A 22 -8.59 7.88 15.04
N LEU A 23 -8.30 7.84 13.74
CA LEU A 23 -7.87 6.61 13.08
C LEU A 23 -6.50 6.14 13.60
N GLN A 24 -5.58 7.06 13.87
CA GLN A 24 -4.29 6.74 14.47
C GLN A 24 -4.45 6.14 15.88
N GLU A 25 -5.39 6.67 16.69
CA GLU A 25 -5.71 6.11 18.00
C GLU A 25 -6.27 4.68 17.87
N VAL A 26 -7.21 4.46 16.94
CA VAL A 26 -7.74 3.12 16.64
C VAL A 26 -6.63 2.16 16.23
N LEU A 27 -5.68 2.58 15.39
CA LEU A 27 -4.53 1.75 15.02
C LEU A 27 -3.71 1.34 16.26
N ARG A 28 -3.42 2.29 17.16
CA ARG A 28 -2.70 1.99 18.40
C ARG A 28 -3.47 1.05 19.32
N GLU A 29 -4.78 1.22 19.43
CA GLU A 29 -5.62 0.31 20.20
C GLU A 29 -5.58 -1.11 19.64
N LEU A 30 -5.67 -1.26 18.31
CA LEU A 30 -5.60 -2.56 17.66
C LEU A 30 -4.27 -3.23 17.95
N GLN A 31 -3.16 -2.51 17.77
CA GLN A 31 -1.81 -3.00 18.07
C GLN A 31 -1.66 -3.42 19.54
N GLN A 32 -2.18 -2.62 20.47
CA GLN A 32 -2.13 -2.97 21.90
C GLN A 32 -2.95 -4.22 22.23
N LYS A 33 -4.15 -4.35 21.65
CA LYS A 33 -5.06 -5.48 21.88
C LYS A 33 -4.52 -6.77 21.28
N THR A 34 -3.94 -6.72 20.09
CA THR A 34 -3.45 -7.91 19.38
C THR A 34 -1.99 -8.23 19.71
N ARG A 35 -1.22 -7.24 20.17
CA ARG A 35 0.25 -7.28 20.28
C ARG A 35 0.95 -7.57 18.94
N LEU A 36 0.33 -7.17 17.83
CA LEU A 36 0.81 -7.40 16.46
C LEU A 36 0.69 -6.12 15.63
N GLY A 37 1.30 -6.11 14.45
CA GLY A 37 1.14 -5.04 13.46
C GLY A 37 1.83 -3.74 13.83
N TYR A 38 2.86 -3.80 14.69
CA TYR A 38 3.66 -2.65 15.10
C TYR A 38 4.51 -2.07 13.96
N GLU A 39 4.64 -2.80 12.84
CA GLU A 39 5.26 -2.29 11.62
C GLU A 39 4.43 -1.19 10.95
N LEU A 40 3.13 -1.09 11.27
CA LEU A 40 2.28 0.00 10.82
C LEU A 40 2.41 1.19 11.76
N GLU A 41 3.13 2.22 11.35
CA GLU A 41 3.43 3.38 12.19
C GLU A 41 2.38 4.49 12.05
N LYS A 42 1.80 4.63 10.86
CA LYS A 42 0.99 5.81 10.51
C LYS A 42 -0.30 5.44 9.78
N VAL A 43 -1.35 6.22 10.05
CA VAL A 43 -2.56 6.29 9.23
C VAL A 43 -2.61 7.66 8.54
N VAL A 44 -2.96 7.67 7.26
CA VAL A 44 -3.20 8.90 6.50
C VAL A 44 -4.62 8.90 5.96
N TRP A 45 -5.36 9.96 6.26
CA TRP A 45 -6.74 10.12 5.85
C TRP A 45 -6.85 10.91 4.53
N LEU A 46 -7.20 10.23 3.45
CA LEU A 46 -7.32 10.82 2.10
C LEU A 46 -8.72 10.62 1.50
N PRO A 47 -9.75 11.24 2.10
CA PRO A 47 -11.14 11.10 1.67
C PRO A 47 -11.31 11.46 0.19
N GLY A 48 -12.11 10.66 -0.53
CA GLY A 48 -12.52 10.91 -1.91
C GLY A 48 -11.43 10.66 -2.96
N ARG A 49 -10.24 10.19 -2.56
CA ARG A 49 -9.19 9.80 -3.50
C ARG A 49 -9.56 8.48 -4.17
N LYS A 50 -9.70 8.49 -5.50
CA LYS A 50 -9.95 7.28 -6.28
C LYS A 50 -8.64 6.58 -6.60
N VAL A 51 -8.26 5.63 -5.77
CA VAL A 51 -7.21 4.65 -6.10
C VAL A 51 -7.92 3.38 -6.59
N LEU A 52 -7.43 2.79 -7.68
CA LEU A 52 -8.03 1.58 -8.26
C LEU A 52 -7.15 0.36 -7.98
N ASN A 53 -7.77 -0.79 -7.72
CA ASN A 53 -7.10 -2.08 -7.69
C ASN A 53 -6.77 -2.56 -9.13
N PRO A 54 -6.01 -3.67 -9.30
CA PRO A 54 -5.67 -4.21 -10.62
C PRO A 54 -6.88 -4.60 -11.49
N GLU A 55 -8.05 -4.78 -10.89
CA GLU A 55 -9.32 -5.10 -11.56
C GLU A 55 -10.12 -3.84 -11.92
N GLY A 56 -9.58 -2.64 -11.66
CA GLY A 56 -10.21 -1.35 -11.95
C GLY A 56 -11.27 -0.90 -10.93
N ARG A 57 -11.37 -1.56 -9.77
CA ARG A 57 -12.34 -1.21 -8.71
C ARG A 57 -11.71 -0.24 -7.70
N PRO A 58 -12.47 0.73 -7.15
CA PRO A 58 -11.97 1.64 -6.13
C PRO A 58 -11.52 0.90 -4.86
N LEU A 59 -10.37 1.30 -4.31
CA LEU A 59 -9.88 0.85 -3.01
C LEU A 59 -10.50 1.69 -1.89
N ALA A 60 -10.93 1.01 -0.81
CA ALA A 60 -11.36 1.67 0.42
C ALA A 60 -10.16 2.10 1.28
N ALA A 61 -9.09 1.30 1.26
CA ALA A 61 -7.80 1.59 1.87
C ALA A 61 -6.69 0.82 1.15
N GLU A 62 -5.44 1.13 1.49
CA GLU A 62 -4.27 0.32 1.14
C GLU A 62 -3.14 0.51 2.15
N VAL A 63 -2.35 -0.54 2.37
CA VAL A 63 -1.05 -0.43 3.05
C VAL A 63 0.07 -0.18 2.05
N LYS A 64 0.86 0.87 2.29
CA LYS A 64 2.10 1.16 1.56
C LYS A 64 3.25 1.38 2.54
N GLY A 65 4.20 0.45 2.55
CA GLY A 65 5.28 0.44 3.53
C GLY A 65 4.73 0.27 4.95
N ASN A 66 5.03 1.23 5.83
CA ASN A 66 4.57 1.27 7.22
C ASN A 66 3.31 2.15 7.42
N THR A 67 2.66 2.58 6.33
CA THR A 67 1.56 3.54 6.39
C THR A 67 0.29 2.95 5.80
N VAL A 68 -0.82 3.08 6.54
CA VAL A 68 -2.17 2.77 6.07
C VAL A 68 -2.81 4.03 5.49
N PHE A 69 -3.21 3.97 4.23
CA PHE A 69 -3.96 5.04 3.58
C PHE A 69 -5.43 4.66 3.55
N VAL A 70 -6.30 5.50 4.11
CA VAL A 70 -7.75 5.27 4.14
C VAL A 70 -8.45 6.28 3.24
N TYR A 71 -9.30 5.79 2.34
CA TYR A 71 -9.98 6.57 1.30
C TYR A 71 -11.49 6.63 1.49
N ASP A 72 -12.08 5.62 2.14
CA ASP A 72 -13.53 5.51 2.36
C ASP A 72 -14.04 6.45 3.45
N GLU A 73 -14.93 7.36 3.07
CA GLU A 73 -15.59 8.35 3.94
C GLU A 73 -16.77 7.80 4.72
N HIS A 74 -17.34 6.67 4.29
CA HIS A 74 -18.55 6.14 4.91
C HIS A 74 -18.28 5.45 6.24
N ASP A 75 -17.30 4.55 6.30
CA ASP A 75 -16.88 3.93 7.56
C ASP A 75 -15.35 3.77 7.63
N PRO A 76 -14.62 4.88 7.89
CA PRO A 76 -13.16 4.86 7.88
C PRO A 76 -12.58 4.01 9.02
N VAL A 77 -13.31 3.84 10.12
CA VAL A 77 -12.87 3.02 11.26
C VAL A 77 -12.99 1.53 10.94
N PHE A 78 -14.11 1.10 10.37
CA PHE A 78 -14.26 -0.27 9.89
C PHE A 78 -13.23 -0.57 8.80
N THR A 79 -13.06 0.33 7.85
CA THR A 79 -12.09 0.20 6.76
C THR A 79 -10.67 0.03 7.30
N LEU A 80 -10.24 0.86 8.26
CA LEU A 80 -8.92 0.71 8.91
C LEU A 80 -8.78 -0.65 9.60
N LYS A 81 -9.80 -1.11 10.34
CA LYS A 81 -9.77 -2.41 11.02
C LYS A 81 -9.63 -3.55 10.02
N HIS A 82 -10.42 -3.53 8.95
CA HIS A 82 -10.35 -4.52 7.89
C HIS A 82 -8.95 -4.59 7.29
N GLU A 83 -8.41 -3.44 6.88
CA GLU A 83 -7.07 -3.33 6.29
C GLU A 83 -5.98 -3.80 7.26
N PHE A 84 -6.09 -3.47 8.56
CA PHE A 84 -5.15 -3.93 9.59
C PHE A 84 -5.14 -5.47 9.71
N PHE A 85 -6.30 -6.11 9.75
CA PHE A 85 -6.36 -7.58 9.82
C PHE A 85 -5.90 -8.23 8.52
N GLU A 86 -6.24 -7.66 7.37
CA GLU A 86 -5.74 -8.12 6.08
C GLU A 86 -4.21 -8.02 6.00
N PHE A 87 -3.63 -6.93 6.49
CA PHE A 87 -2.19 -6.78 6.63
C PHE A 87 -1.59 -7.91 7.46
N LEU A 88 -2.11 -8.15 8.67
CA LEU A 88 -1.63 -9.23 9.53
C LEU A 88 -1.70 -10.61 8.86
N LEU A 89 -2.81 -10.91 8.18
CA LEU A 89 -3.01 -12.18 7.48
C LEU A 89 -2.08 -12.33 6.26
N ASN A 90 -1.58 -11.23 5.72
CA ASN A 90 -0.72 -11.21 4.55
C ASN A 90 0.77 -11.00 4.89
N GLN A 91 1.13 -10.80 6.16
CA GLN A 91 2.54 -10.65 6.58
C GLN A 91 3.39 -11.84 6.14
N ASP A 92 2.86 -13.06 6.22
CA ASP A 92 3.59 -14.28 5.81
C ASP A 92 3.65 -14.47 4.29
N LYS A 93 2.76 -13.83 3.54
CA LYS A 93 2.76 -13.90 2.06
C LYS A 93 3.85 -13.04 1.45
N MET A 94 4.22 -11.93 2.09
CA MET A 94 5.24 -11.02 1.55
C MET A 94 6.63 -11.67 1.43
N PRO A 95 7.17 -12.36 2.46
CA PRO A 95 8.44 -13.10 2.33
C PRO A 95 8.41 -14.18 1.26
N LEU A 96 7.29 -14.90 1.13
CA LEU A 96 7.12 -15.94 0.11
C LEU A 96 7.16 -15.35 -1.30
N LEU A 97 6.43 -14.26 -1.53
CA LEU A 97 6.41 -13.58 -2.83
C LEU A 97 7.79 -13.01 -3.19
N ASP A 98 8.52 -12.44 -2.23
CA ASP A 98 9.89 -11.96 -2.46
C ASP A 98 10.85 -13.11 -2.81
N LEU A 99 10.76 -14.24 -2.09
CA LEU A 99 11.53 -15.44 -2.41
C LEU A 99 11.22 -15.96 -3.83
N LEU A 100 9.94 -16.04 -4.19
CA LEU A 100 9.51 -16.46 -5.53
C LEU A 100 10.02 -15.52 -6.62
N ALA A 101 9.98 -14.20 -6.39
CA ALA A 101 10.51 -13.21 -7.31
C ALA A 101 12.03 -13.36 -7.52
N ARG A 102 12.79 -13.58 -6.44
CA ARG A 102 14.24 -13.84 -6.50
C ARG A 102 14.57 -15.13 -7.25
N LEU A 103 13.82 -16.21 -6.99
CA LEU A 103 13.97 -17.48 -7.70
C LEU A 103 13.69 -17.32 -9.20
N LEU A 104 12.62 -16.62 -9.56
CA LEU A 104 12.27 -16.34 -10.95
C LEU A 104 13.38 -15.53 -11.65
N ALA A 105 13.87 -14.47 -11.00
CA ALA A 105 14.97 -13.67 -11.53
C ALA A 105 16.23 -14.50 -11.79
N GLN A 106 16.58 -15.42 -10.86
CA GLN A 106 17.72 -16.31 -11.02
C GLN A 106 17.54 -17.29 -12.19
N ILE A 107 16.34 -17.86 -12.34
CA ILE A 107 16.04 -18.78 -13.46
C ILE A 107 16.19 -18.05 -14.80
N VAL A 108 15.63 -16.84 -14.92
CA VAL A 108 15.72 -16.02 -16.13
C VAL A 108 17.17 -15.67 -16.44
N TYR A 109 17.96 -15.30 -15.43
CA TYR A 109 19.37 -14.99 -15.59
C TYR A 109 20.17 -16.20 -16.10
N GLU A 110 19.95 -17.39 -15.54
CA GLU A 110 20.65 -18.60 -16.00
C GLU A 110 20.23 -19.02 -17.42
N GLN A 111 18.97 -18.83 -17.80
CA GLN A 111 18.51 -19.03 -19.18
C GLN A 111 19.18 -18.07 -20.15
N TYR A 112 19.24 -16.78 -19.80
CA TYR A 112 19.93 -15.77 -20.60
C TYR A 112 21.40 -16.13 -20.78
N LYS A 113 22.11 -16.46 -19.68
CA LYS A 113 23.52 -16.84 -19.70
C LYS A 113 23.80 -18.08 -20.57
N ARG A 114 22.91 -19.07 -20.56
CA ARG A 114 23.01 -20.23 -21.46
C ARG A 114 22.82 -19.83 -22.91
N SER A 115 21.84 -18.98 -23.19
CA SER A 115 21.55 -18.50 -24.55
C SER A 115 22.71 -17.68 -25.11
N GLU A 116 23.29 -16.77 -24.33
CA GLU A 116 24.48 -15.99 -24.69
C GLU A 116 25.67 -16.88 -24.99
N ARG A 117 25.97 -17.87 -24.14
CA ARG A 117 27.05 -18.83 -24.40
C ARG A 117 26.87 -19.58 -25.72
N LEU A 118 25.64 -19.98 -26.04
CA LEU A 118 25.34 -20.64 -27.31
C LEU A 118 25.50 -19.68 -28.48
N ALA A 119 25.00 -18.45 -28.35
CA ALA A 119 25.16 -17.42 -29.37
C ALA A 119 26.65 -17.12 -29.64
N ASP A 120 27.47 -17.00 -28.60
CA ASP A 120 28.93 -16.81 -28.69
C ASP A 120 29.62 -17.96 -29.42
N VAL A 121 29.24 -19.21 -29.13
CA VAL A 121 29.79 -20.38 -29.81
C VAL A 121 29.39 -20.37 -31.28
N LEU A 122 28.11 -20.14 -31.57
CA LEU A 122 27.61 -20.10 -32.94
C LEU A 122 28.28 -18.96 -33.74
N ALA A 123 28.38 -17.77 -33.18
CA ALA A 123 29.01 -16.60 -33.81
C ALA A 123 30.51 -16.77 -34.09
N LYS A 124 31.18 -17.73 -33.44
CA LYS A 124 32.59 -18.05 -33.70
C LYS A 124 32.80 -19.11 -34.78
N HIS A 125 31.76 -19.89 -35.10
CA HIS A 125 31.86 -21.06 -35.98
C HIS A 125 31.03 -20.93 -37.27
N PHE A 126 30.14 -19.95 -37.35
CA PHE A 126 29.48 -19.48 -38.56
C PHE A 126 30.07 -18.14 -39.00
#